data_AF-A0A559JL20-F1
#
_entry.id   AF-A0A559JL20-F1
#
_cell.length_a   1.000
_cell.length_b   1.000
_cell.length_c   1.000
_cell.angle_alpha   90.00
_cell.angle_beta   90.00
_cell.angle_gamma   90.00
#
_symmetry.space_group_name_H-M   'P 1'
#
loop_
_entity.id
_entity.type
_entity.pdbx_description
1 polymer ?
#
loop_
_entity_poly.entity_id
_entity_poly.type
_entity_poly.pdbx_seq_one_letter_code
_entity_poly.pdbx_strand_id
1 'polypeptide(L)'
;MRRHLISALAIAALFVLFSRSGAFFPVYAEPYPEDTRKLLEKSLSVTELDREIERISGLKGKTQADIDQSQRRLAEQEIAIAAQREKSGRVLRSYYMGYRDFWLSALMNANSLSQVIKVWDTMDMIIQSDRQIMDAYATNYRNLKQGYEQLRRDKEDLASVEKELIAQRERITSLRNDLNQELASRDDEQLLRRLMDELQAYWKNVGLYEVKQYFKALAAAMQNLPDYVKDTPGIISTSGLKAKLTLTDAQLNDFLRKEDSRFDDFAFTFDDGLLTMVGDNGHLQVKIQGRYTIEDEPENAIRFHVDTLIFNGLALPDTTRADLEREFDLGFYPQKLIKYVKARSVDMENGQLTVELAIGG
;
A
#
# COMPACT_ATOMS: atom_id res chain seq x y z
N MET A 1 19.96 20.82 69.04
CA MET A 1 19.35 21.31 67.77
C MET A 1 19.70 20.50 66.52
N ARG A 2 20.77 19.70 66.46
CA ARG A 2 21.10 18.84 65.28
C ARG A 2 20.29 17.54 65.15
N ARG A 3 19.64 17.03 66.21
CA ARG A 3 18.83 15.80 66.16
C ARG A 3 17.40 15.99 65.66
N HIS A 4 16.88 17.21 65.61
CA HIS A 4 15.53 17.50 65.09
C HIS A 4 15.54 17.88 63.60
N LEU A 5 16.70 18.26 63.05
CA LEU A 5 16.85 18.54 61.61
C LEU A 5 16.98 17.25 60.78
N ILE A 6 17.54 16.18 61.36
CA ILE A 6 17.70 14.88 60.67
C ILE A 6 16.37 14.11 60.61
N SER A 7 15.51 14.25 61.62
CA SER A 7 14.16 13.66 61.62
C SER A 7 13.19 14.39 60.71
N ALA A 8 13.35 15.70 60.50
CA ALA A 8 12.54 16.46 59.54
C ALA A 8 12.89 16.10 58.07
N LEU A 9 14.16 15.82 57.77
CA LEU A 9 14.60 15.43 56.43
C LEU A 9 14.20 13.99 56.05
N ALA A 10 14.12 13.09 57.03
CA ALA A 10 13.66 11.71 56.81
C ALA A 10 12.16 11.62 56.51
N ILE A 11 11.34 12.51 57.08
CA ILE A 11 9.88 12.54 56.83
C ILE A 11 9.57 13.21 55.47
N ALA A 12 10.36 14.19 55.04
CA ALA A 12 10.23 14.80 53.71
C ALA A 12 10.67 13.85 52.58
N ALA A 13 11.70 13.02 52.81
CA ALA A 13 12.13 12.02 51.84
C ALA A 13 11.13 10.86 51.67
N LEU A 14 10.32 10.56 52.70
CA LEU A 14 9.28 9.54 52.60
C LEU A 14 8.03 10.01 51.84
N PHE A 15 7.74 11.33 51.82
CA PHE A 15 6.60 11.90 51.11
C PHE A 15 6.86 12.16 49.61
N VAL A 16 8.13 12.27 49.19
CA VAL A 16 8.51 12.40 47.76
C VAL A 16 8.61 11.04 47.07
N LEU A 17 8.78 9.94 47.83
CA LEU A 17 8.75 8.58 47.27
C LEU A 17 7.32 8.04 47.07
N PHE A 18 6.30 8.68 47.65
CA PHE A 18 4.89 8.26 47.50
C PHE A 18 4.09 9.08 46.47
N SER A 19 4.66 10.14 45.89
CA SER A 19 3.97 11.02 44.93
C SER A 19 4.37 10.78 43.46
N ARG A 20 5.18 9.75 43.18
CA ARG A 20 5.51 9.28 41.81
C ARG A 20 4.97 7.89 41.46
N SER A 21 3.98 7.42 42.21
CA SER A 21 3.13 6.32 41.76
C SER A 21 1.90 6.92 41.09
N GLY A 22 2.10 7.48 39.89
CA GLY A 22 1.04 7.44 38.90
C GLY A 22 0.79 5.96 38.66
N ALA A 23 -0.16 5.42 39.41
CA ALA A 23 -0.62 4.06 39.23
C ALA A 23 -1.22 3.99 37.83
N PHE A 24 -0.39 3.60 36.86
CA PHE A 24 -0.87 2.79 35.76
C PHE A 24 -1.46 1.57 36.43
N PHE A 25 -2.76 1.62 36.68
CA PHE A 25 -3.51 0.43 37.01
C PHE A 25 -3.15 -0.59 35.91
N PRO A 26 -2.61 -1.77 36.25
CA PRO A 26 -2.67 -2.86 35.30
C PRO A 26 -4.17 -3.06 35.05
N VAL A 27 -4.62 -2.64 33.86
CA VAL A 27 -5.97 -2.93 33.39
C VAL A 27 -5.99 -4.43 33.17
N TYR A 28 -6.25 -5.19 34.23
CA TYR A 28 -6.88 -6.47 34.10
C TYR A 28 -8.22 -6.16 33.42
N ALA A 29 -8.27 -6.38 32.11
CA ALA A 29 -9.46 -6.21 31.31
C ALA A 29 -10.48 -7.28 31.74
N GLU A 30 -11.25 -6.99 32.80
CA GLU A 30 -12.62 -7.50 32.82
C GLU A 30 -13.27 -7.08 31.51
N PRO A 31 -13.87 -7.99 30.73
CA PRO A 31 -14.49 -7.64 29.48
C PRO A 31 -15.51 -6.55 29.73
N TYR A 32 -15.38 -5.41 29.05
CA TYR A 32 -16.41 -4.38 29.10
C TYR A 32 -17.77 -5.01 28.80
N PRO A 33 -18.87 -4.55 29.45
CA PRO A 33 -20.21 -4.94 29.06
C PRO A 33 -20.37 -4.78 27.53
N GLU A 34 -21.02 -5.75 26.88
CA GLU A 34 -21.07 -5.83 25.42
C GLU A 34 -21.52 -4.51 24.78
N ASP A 35 -22.52 -3.86 25.37
CA ASP A 35 -23.05 -2.61 24.86
C ASP A 35 -22.07 -1.43 25.01
N THR A 36 -21.29 -1.41 26.10
CA THR A 36 -20.24 -0.40 26.30
C THR A 36 -19.09 -0.63 25.33
N ARG A 37 -18.70 -1.90 25.10
CA ARG A 37 -17.68 -2.26 24.11
C ARG A 37 -18.08 -1.78 22.71
N LYS A 38 -19.31 -2.05 22.27
CA LYS A 38 -19.81 -1.61 20.96
C LYS A 38 -19.78 -0.09 20.79
N LEU A 39 -20.09 0.66 21.85
CA LEU A 39 -20.01 2.13 21.81
C LEU A 39 -18.57 2.61 21.64
N LEU A 40 -17.62 2.00 22.34
CA LEU A 40 -16.19 2.30 22.22
C LEU A 40 -15.65 1.94 20.82
N GLU A 41 -16.06 0.80 20.26
CA GLU A 41 -15.70 0.40 18.88
C GLU A 41 -16.26 1.37 17.83
N LYS A 42 -17.51 1.82 18.00
CA LYS A 42 -18.11 2.86 17.14
C LYS A 42 -17.37 4.19 17.27
N SER A 43 -16.96 4.58 18.48
CA SER A 43 -16.24 5.84 18.71
C SER A 43 -14.87 5.82 18.04
N LEU A 44 -14.14 4.70 18.10
CA LEU A 44 -12.88 4.50 17.37
C LEU A 44 -13.10 4.53 15.85
N SER A 45 -14.19 3.90 15.38
CA SER A 45 -14.56 3.91 13.96
C SER A 45 -14.75 5.32 13.41
N VAL A 46 -15.40 6.22 14.18
CA VAL A 46 -15.56 7.63 13.79
C VAL A 46 -14.20 8.32 13.64
N THR A 47 -13.31 8.18 14.63
CA THR A 47 -11.98 8.81 14.59
C THR A 47 -11.12 8.32 13.43
N GLU A 48 -11.14 7.01 13.15
CA GLU A 48 -10.38 6.43 12.04
C GLU A 48 -10.96 6.81 10.68
N LEU A 49 -12.29 6.89 10.55
CA LEU A 49 -12.91 7.41 9.32
C LEU A 49 -12.57 8.88 9.09
N ASP A 50 -12.56 9.72 10.13
CA ASP A 50 -12.15 11.13 10.01
C ASP A 50 -10.70 11.25 9.50
N ARG A 51 -9.80 10.44 10.06
CA ARG A 51 -8.39 10.36 9.63
C ARG A 51 -8.27 9.88 8.18
N GLU A 52 -9.05 8.89 7.78
CA GLU A 52 -9.04 8.36 6.42
C GLU A 52 -9.55 9.39 5.41
N ILE A 53 -10.61 10.13 5.74
CA ILE A 53 -11.10 11.25 4.93
C ILE A 53 -10.04 12.32 4.76
N GLU A 54 -9.32 12.68 5.82
CA GLU A 54 -8.22 13.66 5.74
C GLU A 54 -7.12 13.18 4.80
N ARG A 55 -6.71 11.90 4.93
CA ARG A 55 -5.71 11.27 4.06
C ARG A 55 -6.15 11.27 2.59
N ILE A 56 -7.35 10.78 2.30
CA ILE A 56 -7.91 10.72 0.94
C ILE A 56 -8.10 12.14 0.37
N SER A 57 -8.52 13.11 1.18
CA SER A 57 -8.63 14.52 0.76
C SER A 57 -7.27 15.10 0.39
N GLY A 58 -6.20 14.76 1.13
CA GLY A 58 -4.83 15.14 0.78
C GLY A 58 -4.37 14.52 -0.53
N LEU A 59 -4.64 13.23 -0.76
CA LEU A 59 -4.35 12.56 -2.02
C LEU A 59 -5.11 13.19 -3.19
N LYS A 60 -6.42 13.46 -3.02
CA LYS A 60 -7.25 14.18 -3.99
C LYS A 60 -6.60 15.51 -4.40
N GLY A 61 -6.15 16.30 -3.42
CA GLY A 61 -5.49 17.59 -3.68
C GLY A 61 -4.22 17.44 -4.51
N LYS A 62 -3.40 16.43 -4.20
CA LYS A 62 -2.19 16.12 -4.98
C LYS A 62 -2.53 15.67 -6.41
N THR A 63 -3.47 14.74 -6.57
CA THR A 63 -3.91 14.25 -7.89
C THR A 63 -4.47 15.38 -8.75
N GLN A 64 -5.25 16.31 -8.17
CA GLN A 64 -5.73 17.48 -8.90
C GLN A 64 -4.58 18.37 -9.39
N ALA A 65 -3.56 18.61 -8.55
CA ALA A 65 -2.39 19.38 -8.95
C ALA A 65 -1.59 18.70 -10.08
N ASP A 66 -1.46 17.37 -10.02
CA ASP A 66 -0.80 16.58 -11.06
C ASP A 66 -1.59 16.62 -12.38
N ILE A 67 -2.93 16.54 -12.33
CA ILE A 67 -3.83 16.73 -13.47
C ILE A 67 -3.64 18.12 -14.11
N ASP A 68 -3.63 19.17 -13.30
CA ASP A 68 -3.47 20.55 -13.79
C ASP A 68 -2.10 20.75 -14.46
N GLN A 69 -1.04 20.16 -13.87
CA GLN A 69 0.29 20.19 -14.44
C GLN A 69 0.36 19.42 -15.77
N SER A 70 -0.22 18.23 -15.81
CA SER A 70 -0.29 17.40 -17.02
C SER A 70 -1.05 18.11 -18.14
N GLN A 71 -2.17 18.77 -17.83
CA GLN A 71 -2.91 19.59 -18.79
C GLN A 71 -2.05 20.69 -19.42
N ARG A 72 -1.30 21.44 -18.61
CA ARG A 72 -0.42 22.51 -19.10
C ARG A 72 0.67 21.96 -20.00
N ARG A 73 1.33 20.87 -19.58
CA ARG A 73 2.38 20.20 -20.37
C ARG A 73 1.84 19.68 -21.71
N LEU A 74 0.65 19.08 -21.72
CA LEU A 74 0.03 18.59 -22.96
C LEU A 74 -0.35 19.73 -23.90
N ALA A 75 -0.85 20.86 -23.38
CA ALA A 75 -1.14 22.04 -24.18
C ALA A 75 0.15 22.63 -24.82
N GLU A 76 1.25 22.69 -24.07
CA GLU A 76 2.55 23.12 -24.61
C GLU A 76 3.07 22.16 -25.71
N GLN A 77 2.95 20.84 -25.47
CA GLN A 77 3.31 19.82 -26.45
C GLN A 77 2.47 19.92 -27.72
N GLU A 78 1.18 20.20 -27.60
CA GLU A 78 0.27 20.37 -28.73
C GLU A 78 0.68 21.55 -29.62
N ILE A 79 1.05 22.68 -29.01
CA ILE A 79 1.59 23.85 -29.74
C ILE A 79 2.89 23.47 -30.47
N ALA A 80 3.81 22.76 -29.81
CA ALA A 80 5.07 22.33 -30.42
C ALA A 80 4.85 21.35 -31.60
N ILE A 81 3.88 20.45 -31.46
CA ILE A 81 3.50 19.48 -32.50
C ILE A 81 2.88 20.18 -33.71
N ALA A 82 2.14 21.29 -33.55
CA ALA A 82 1.60 22.05 -34.67
C ALA A 82 2.70 22.54 -35.63
N ALA A 83 3.83 23.00 -35.10
CA ALA A 83 4.99 23.39 -35.92
C ALA A 83 5.65 22.20 -36.63
N GLN A 84 5.73 21.05 -35.96
CA GLN A 84 6.26 19.82 -36.55
C GLN A 84 5.33 19.23 -37.62
N ARG A 85 4.01 19.36 -37.44
CA ARG A 85 2.99 18.97 -38.42
C ARG A 85 3.19 19.70 -39.73
N GLU A 86 3.43 21.00 -39.68
CA GLU A 86 3.64 21.81 -40.88
C GLU A 86 4.96 21.43 -41.59
N LYS A 87 6.05 21.20 -40.84
CA LYS A 87 7.32 20.69 -41.41
C LYS A 87 7.13 19.33 -42.09
N SER A 88 6.50 18.39 -41.41
CA SER A 88 6.20 17.04 -41.92
C SER A 88 5.27 17.09 -43.14
N GLY A 89 4.28 17.97 -43.12
CA GLY A 89 3.37 18.22 -44.25
C GLY A 89 4.10 18.75 -45.47
N ARG A 90 5.09 19.64 -45.33
CA ARG A 90 5.94 20.09 -46.45
C ARG A 90 6.75 18.95 -47.04
N VAL A 91 7.34 18.10 -46.21
CA VAL A 91 8.09 16.91 -46.64
C VAL A 91 7.17 16.01 -47.47
N LEU A 92 6.02 15.61 -46.93
CA LEU A 92 5.04 14.78 -47.63
C LEU A 92 4.57 15.40 -48.96
N ARG A 93 4.23 16.69 -48.99
CA ARG A 93 3.86 17.40 -50.22
C ARG A 93 4.98 17.39 -51.25
N SER A 94 6.25 17.48 -50.82
CA SER A 94 7.40 17.46 -51.74
C SER A 94 7.56 16.12 -52.46
N TYR A 95 7.31 15.01 -51.75
CA TYR A 95 7.28 13.67 -52.36
C TYR A 95 6.05 13.48 -53.24
N TYR A 96 4.87 13.90 -52.78
CA TYR A 96 3.62 13.74 -53.52
C TYR A 96 3.59 14.53 -54.85
N MET A 97 4.10 15.77 -54.84
CA MET A 97 4.13 16.63 -56.03
C MET A 97 5.30 16.31 -56.98
N GLY A 98 6.12 15.31 -56.68
CA GLY A 98 7.26 14.93 -57.53
C GLY A 98 8.45 15.89 -57.48
N TYR A 99 8.50 16.85 -56.56
CA TYR A 99 9.64 17.77 -56.42
C TYR A 99 10.95 17.05 -56.05
N ARG A 100 10.85 15.80 -55.57
CA ARG A 100 12.00 14.93 -55.27
C ARG A 100 12.48 14.11 -56.49
N ASP A 101 11.74 14.12 -57.60
CA ASP A 101 12.07 13.33 -58.80
C ASP A 101 13.32 13.86 -59.52
N PHE A 102 13.71 15.12 -59.25
CA PHE A 102 14.93 15.71 -59.81
C PHE A 102 16.20 14.93 -59.45
N TRP A 103 16.22 14.20 -58.32
CA TRP A 103 17.38 13.40 -57.92
C TRP A 103 17.67 12.27 -58.90
N LEU A 104 16.62 11.63 -59.44
CA LEU A 104 16.75 10.59 -60.45
C LEU A 104 17.35 11.18 -61.73
N SER A 105 16.84 12.35 -62.14
CA SER A 105 17.39 13.11 -63.27
C SER A 105 18.83 13.57 -63.04
N ALA A 106 19.20 13.96 -61.81
CA ALA A 106 20.55 14.39 -61.47
C ALA A 106 21.55 13.22 -61.48
N LEU A 107 21.12 12.03 -61.06
CA LEU A 107 21.92 10.80 -61.17
C LEU A 107 22.15 10.38 -62.63
N MET A 108 21.10 10.45 -63.47
CA MET A 108 21.21 10.09 -64.89
C MET A 108 22.04 11.09 -65.72
N ASN A 109 22.08 12.36 -65.32
CA ASN A 109 22.85 13.42 -65.99
C ASN A 109 24.27 13.63 -65.42
N ALA A 110 24.72 12.78 -64.49
CA ALA A 110 26.05 12.90 -63.91
C ALA A 110 27.13 12.46 -64.93
N ASN A 111 28.10 13.34 -65.21
CA ASN A 111 29.14 13.11 -66.23
C ASN A 111 30.40 12.41 -65.69
N SER A 112 30.44 12.09 -64.39
CA SER A 112 31.57 11.40 -63.76
C SER A 112 31.16 10.61 -62.52
N LEU A 113 31.92 9.57 -62.19
CA LEU A 113 31.72 8.78 -60.97
C LEU A 113 31.75 9.66 -59.70
N SER A 114 32.61 10.66 -59.66
CA SER A 114 32.69 11.61 -58.54
C SER A 114 31.42 12.45 -58.39
N GLN A 115 30.74 12.79 -59.49
CA GLN A 115 29.46 13.50 -59.44
C GLN A 115 28.32 12.59 -58.98
N VAL A 116 28.31 11.32 -59.42
CA VAL A 116 27.32 10.33 -58.97
C VAL A 116 27.38 10.16 -57.45
N ILE A 117 28.58 9.98 -56.88
CA ILE A 117 28.78 9.83 -55.43
C ILE A 117 28.26 11.06 -54.67
N LYS A 118 28.59 12.28 -55.13
CA LYS A 118 28.12 13.52 -54.49
C LYS A 118 26.59 13.66 -54.50
N VAL A 119 25.96 13.33 -55.63
CA VAL A 119 24.50 13.37 -55.76
C VAL A 119 23.85 12.34 -54.84
N TRP A 120 24.41 11.12 -54.79
CA TRP A 120 23.95 10.05 -53.90
C TRP A 120 24.06 10.45 -52.42
N ASP A 121 25.21 10.94 -51.98
CA ASP A 121 25.44 11.33 -50.58
C ASP A 121 24.48 12.45 -50.15
N THR A 122 24.25 13.43 -51.05
CA THR A 122 23.31 14.53 -50.79
C THR A 122 21.87 14.02 -50.70
N MET A 123 21.49 13.09 -51.58
CA MET A 123 20.17 12.48 -51.57
C MET A 123 19.93 11.68 -50.29
N ASP A 124 20.89 10.85 -49.88
CA ASP A 124 20.79 10.05 -48.64
C ASP A 124 20.65 10.95 -47.41
N MET A 125 21.48 12.00 -47.29
CA MET A 125 21.39 12.98 -46.20
C MET A 125 19.99 13.62 -46.12
N ILE A 126 19.40 13.99 -47.26
CA ILE A 126 18.07 14.60 -47.31
C ILE A 126 16.97 13.59 -46.94
N ILE A 127 17.04 12.37 -47.47
CA ILE A 127 16.07 11.31 -47.14
C ILE A 127 16.12 10.98 -45.65
N GLN A 128 17.32 10.91 -45.07
CA GLN A 128 17.48 10.70 -43.63
C GLN A 128 16.87 11.85 -42.82
N SER A 129 17.14 13.10 -43.19
CA SER A 129 16.54 14.27 -42.55
C SER A 129 15.01 14.25 -42.66
N ASP A 130 14.47 13.92 -43.84
CA ASP A 130 13.02 13.83 -44.07
C ASP A 130 12.37 12.75 -43.20
N ARG A 131 13.00 11.56 -43.11
CA ARG A 131 12.57 10.48 -42.21
C ARG A 131 12.58 10.93 -40.75
N GLN A 132 13.66 11.56 -40.30
CA GLN A 132 13.77 12.07 -38.94
C GLN A 132 12.65 13.07 -38.60
N ILE A 133 12.30 13.97 -39.53
CA ILE A 133 11.20 14.93 -39.34
C ILE A 133 9.86 14.21 -39.18
N MET A 134 9.58 13.24 -40.05
CA MET A 134 8.34 12.46 -40.03
C MET A 134 8.22 11.59 -38.79
N ASP A 135 9.29 10.88 -38.42
CA ASP A 135 9.35 10.00 -37.26
C ASP A 135 9.22 10.78 -35.95
N ALA A 136 9.85 11.95 -35.86
CA ALA A 136 9.71 12.86 -34.73
C ALA A 136 8.26 13.31 -34.56
N TYR A 137 7.59 13.74 -35.63
CA TYR A 137 6.19 14.12 -35.58
C TYR A 137 5.28 12.94 -35.18
N ALA A 138 5.46 11.78 -35.80
CA ALA A 138 4.65 10.59 -35.51
C ALA A 138 4.83 10.12 -34.05
N THR A 139 6.05 10.19 -33.52
CA THR A 139 6.34 9.84 -32.13
C THR A 139 5.73 10.85 -31.16
N ASN A 140 5.94 12.15 -31.39
CA ASN A 140 5.39 13.19 -30.51
C ASN A 140 3.86 13.20 -30.52
N TYR A 141 3.23 12.97 -31.68
CA TYR A 141 1.78 12.84 -31.78
C TYR A 141 1.25 11.62 -31.02
N ARG A 142 1.92 10.46 -31.10
CA ARG A 142 1.57 9.28 -30.30
C ARG A 142 1.67 9.55 -28.81
N ASN A 143 2.76 10.19 -28.37
CA ASN A 143 2.96 10.55 -26.97
C ASN A 143 1.89 11.53 -26.48
N LEU A 144 1.54 12.55 -27.28
CA LEU A 144 0.46 13.49 -26.97
C LEU A 144 -0.87 12.76 -26.78
N LYS A 145 -1.21 11.85 -27.70
CA LYS A 145 -2.43 11.04 -27.61
C LYS A 145 -2.45 10.19 -26.34
N GLN A 146 -1.36 9.49 -26.05
CA GLN A 146 -1.22 8.69 -24.82
C GLN A 146 -1.34 9.56 -23.56
N GLY A 147 -0.77 10.77 -23.58
CA GLY A 147 -0.88 11.71 -22.48
C GLY A 147 -2.32 12.17 -22.23
N TYR A 148 -3.09 12.47 -23.28
CA TYR A 148 -4.51 12.78 -23.15
C TYR A 148 -5.35 11.61 -22.62
N GLU A 149 -5.03 10.38 -23.04
CA GLU A 149 -5.69 9.17 -22.50
C GLU A 149 -5.37 8.96 -21.03
N GLN A 150 -4.11 9.16 -20.61
CA GLN A 150 -3.74 9.10 -19.20
C GLN A 150 -4.46 10.19 -18.40
N LEU A 151 -4.45 11.43 -18.88
CA LEU A 151 -5.14 12.55 -18.24
C LEU A 151 -6.65 12.29 -18.09
N ARG A 152 -7.29 11.64 -19.06
CA ARG A 152 -8.69 11.24 -18.97
C ARG A 152 -8.91 10.24 -17.84
N ARG A 153 -8.08 9.19 -17.77
CA ARG A 153 -8.13 8.19 -16.69
C ARG A 153 -7.92 8.82 -15.32
N ASP A 154 -6.91 9.68 -15.18
CA ASP A 154 -6.63 10.37 -13.91
C ASP A 154 -7.83 11.21 -13.44
N LYS A 155 -8.57 11.84 -14.36
CA LYS A 155 -9.80 12.59 -14.04
C LYS A 155 -10.97 11.68 -13.66
N GLU A 156 -11.12 10.54 -14.33
CA GLU A 156 -12.15 9.55 -14.00
C GLU A 156 -11.89 8.95 -12.61
N ASP A 157 -10.64 8.62 -12.31
CA ASP A 157 -10.20 8.13 -11.00
C ASP A 157 -10.45 9.19 -9.92
N LEU A 158 -10.10 10.45 -10.19
CA LEU A 158 -10.38 11.56 -9.26
C LEU A 158 -11.88 11.69 -8.96
N ALA A 159 -12.74 11.60 -9.97
CA ALA A 159 -14.19 11.66 -9.79
C ALA A 159 -14.71 10.47 -8.95
N SER A 160 -14.09 9.30 -9.08
CA SER A 160 -14.40 8.13 -8.26
C SER A 160 -14.02 8.37 -6.79
N VAL A 161 -12.81 8.90 -6.55
CA VAL A 161 -12.33 9.27 -5.21
C VAL A 161 -13.23 10.33 -4.56
N GLU A 162 -13.74 11.29 -5.34
CA GLU A 162 -14.69 12.30 -4.84
C GLU A 162 -16.00 11.69 -4.36
N LYS A 163 -16.54 10.70 -5.09
CA LYS A 163 -17.76 10.00 -4.68
C LYS A 163 -17.54 9.20 -3.40
N GLU A 164 -16.41 8.51 -3.30
CA GLU A 164 -16.03 7.75 -2.11
C GLU A 164 -15.92 8.66 -0.88
N LEU A 165 -15.29 9.83 -1.02
CA LEU A 165 -15.22 10.82 0.06
C LEU A 165 -16.59 11.30 0.53
N ILE A 166 -17.56 11.47 -0.38
CA ILE A 166 -18.93 11.85 -0.03
C ILE A 166 -19.59 10.73 0.78
N ALA A 167 -19.51 9.48 0.29
CA ALA A 167 -20.07 8.32 0.99
C ALA A 167 -19.48 8.13 2.38
N GLN A 168 -18.16 8.32 2.55
CA GLN A 168 -17.50 8.25 3.85
C GLN A 168 -17.97 9.35 4.81
N ARG A 169 -18.20 10.58 4.33
CA ARG A 169 -18.75 11.68 5.15
C ARG A 169 -20.17 11.39 5.63
N GLU A 170 -21.00 10.80 4.76
CA GLU A 170 -22.35 10.35 5.12
C GLU A 170 -22.29 9.25 6.18
N ARG A 171 -21.40 8.27 6.02
CA ARG A 171 -21.17 7.20 7.00
C ARG A 171 -20.76 7.75 8.37
N ILE A 172 -19.83 8.71 8.44
CA ILE A 172 -19.44 9.36 9.70
C ILE A 172 -20.63 10.06 10.34
N THR A 173 -21.42 10.78 9.56
CA THR A 173 -22.58 11.51 10.08
C THR A 173 -23.60 10.55 10.69
N SER A 174 -23.88 9.42 10.01
CA SER A 174 -24.73 8.36 10.55
C SER A 174 -24.18 7.80 11.86
N LEU A 175 -22.90 7.40 11.88
CA LEU A 175 -22.28 6.83 13.07
C LEU A 175 -22.30 7.77 14.27
N ARG A 176 -22.06 9.07 14.05
CA ARG A 176 -22.15 10.09 15.12
C ARG A 176 -23.57 10.26 15.63
N ASN A 177 -24.58 10.19 14.77
CA ASN A 177 -25.98 10.27 15.16
C ASN A 177 -26.38 9.05 15.99
N ASP A 178 -26.03 7.85 15.54
CA ASP A 178 -26.30 6.60 16.25
C ASP A 178 -25.65 6.62 17.64
N LEU A 179 -24.38 7.05 17.70
CA LEU A 179 -23.63 7.18 18.95
C LEU A 179 -24.28 8.18 19.91
N ASN A 180 -24.71 9.35 19.42
CA ASN A 180 -25.38 10.34 20.25
C ASN A 180 -26.75 9.84 20.75
N GLN A 181 -27.49 9.11 19.93
CA GLN A 181 -28.78 8.52 20.31
C GLN A 181 -28.61 7.42 21.36
N GLU A 182 -27.60 6.56 21.22
CA GLU A 182 -27.29 5.50 22.18
C GLU A 182 -26.73 6.06 23.51
N LEU A 183 -26.03 7.20 23.46
CA LEU A 183 -25.54 7.88 24.67
C LEU A 183 -26.66 8.62 25.41
N ALA A 184 -27.58 9.27 24.69
CA ALA A 184 -28.65 10.06 25.29
C ALA A 184 -29.70 9.23 26.05
N SER A 185 -29.76 7.91 25.80
CA SER A 185 -30.66 6.98 26.49
C SER A 185 -30.05 6.35 27.75
N ARG A 186 -28.83 6.76 28.14
CA ARG A 186 -28.08 6.16 29.24
C ARG A 186 -27.86 7.12 30.41
N ASP A 187 -27.91 6.56 31.62
CA ASP A 187 -27.68 7.29 32.86
C ASP A 187 -26.18 7.61 33.11
N ASP A 188 -25.27 6.88 32.46
CA ASP A 188 -23.82 7.01 32.59
C ASP A 188 -23.15 7.78 31.43
N GLU A 189 -23.92 8.56 30.67
CA GLU A 189 -23.47 9.30 29.47
C GLU A 189 -22.12 10.03 29.67
N GLN A 190 -21.98 10.80 30.76
CA GLN A 190 -20.78 11.61 31.00
C GLN A 190 -19.53 10.75 31.22
N LEU A 191 -19.68 9.60 31.87
CA LEU A 191 -18.57 8.67 32.08
C LEU A 191 -18.16 8.04 30.75
N LEU A 192 -19.13 7.57 29.96
CA LEU A 192 -18.88 6.96 28.66
C LEU A 192 -18.21 7.92 27.69
N ARG A 193 -18.65 9.19 27.62
CA ARG A 193 -18.01 10.21 26.77
C ARG A 193 -16.54 10.40 27.14
N ARG A 194 -16.21 10.48 28.44
CA ARG A 194 -14.81 10.60 28.88
C ARG A 194 -13.99 9.36 28.51
N LEU A 195 -14.53 8.16 28.71
CA LEU A 195 -13.86 6.92 28.32
C LEU A 195 -13.60 6.87 26.81
N MET A 196 -14.55 7.32 26.00
CA MET A 196 -14.39 7.41 24.55
C MET A 196 -13.27 8.40 24.18
N ASP A 197 -13.24 9.59 24.79
CA ASP A 197 -12.21 10.60 24.53
C ASP A 197 -10.81 10.09 24.93
N GLU A 198 -10.69 9.46 26.10
CA GLU A 198 -9.45 8.86 26.58
C GLU A 198 -8.97 7.73 25.66
N LEU A 199 -9.88 6.85 25.25
CA LEU A 199 -9.58 5.76 24.32
C LEU A 199 -9.14 6.28 22.96
N GLN A 200 -9.84 7.27 22.39
CA GLN A 200 -9.47 7.88 21.12
C GLN A 200 -8.10 8.56 21.20
N ALA A 201 -7.82 9.27 22.29
CA ALA A 201 -6.52 9.89 22.52
C ALA A 201 -5.40 8.83 22.67
N TYR A 202 -5.65 7.75 23.41
CA TYR A 202 -4.70 6.66 23.57
C TYR A 202 -4.43 5.96 22.24
N TRP A 203 -5.48 5.64 21.49
CA TRP A 203 -5.37 5.00 20.18
C TRP A 203 -4.57 5.86 19.19
N LYS A 204 -4.90 7.15 19.09
CA LYS A 204 -4.22 8.08 18.16
C LYS A 204 -2.74 8.26 18.47
N ASN A 205 -2.38 8.34 19.75
CA ASN A 205 -1.03 8.71 20.17
C ASN A 205 -0.11 7.50 20.42
N VAL A 206 -0.68 6.37 20.83
CA VAL A 206 0.09 5.19 21.25
C VAL A 206 -0.36 3.95 20.49
N GLY A 207 -1.65 3.61 20.58
CA GLY A 207 -2.16 2.32 20.07
C GLY A 207 -1.86 2.07 18.60
N LEU A 208 -2.17 3.03 17.73
CA LEU A 208 -1.90 2.93 16.30
C LEU A 208 -0.40 2.84 16.00
N TYR A 209 0.43 3.59 16.73
CA TYR A 209 1.88 3.56 16.54
C TYR A 209 2.44 2.17 16.85
N GLU A 210 2.05 1.61 17.99
CA GLU A 210 2.46 0.27 18.42
C GLU A 210 2.02 -0.79 17.40
N VAL A 211 0.74 -0.80 17.01
CA VAL A 211 0.22 -1.73 16.00
C VAL A 211 1.02 -1.64 14.71
N LYS A 212 1.33 -0.43 14.23
CA LYS A 212 2.16 -0.23 13.04
C LYS A 212 3.58 -0.76 13.22
N GLN A 213 4.20 -0.64 14.39
CA GLN A 213 5.53 -1.21 14.63
C GLN A 213 5.51 -2.74 14.52
N TYR A 214 4.49 -3.39 15.06
CA TYR A 214 4.33 -4.84 14.95
C TYR A 214 4.11 -5.29 13.50
N PHE A 215 3.22 -4.63 12.76
CA PHE A 215 3.02 -4.93 11.33
C PHE A 215 4.27 -4.67 10.50
N LYS A 216 5.02 -3.60 10.80
CA LYS A 216 6.28 -3.29 10.14
C LYS A 216 7.32 -4.37 10.38
N ALA A 217 7.48 -4.81 11.62
CA ALA A 217 8.38 -5.89 11.98
C ALA A 217 7.96 -7.20 11.27
N LEU A 218 6.66 -7.47 11.21
CA LEU A 218 6.13 -8.65 10.54
C LEU A 218 6.41 -8.60 9.03
N ALA A 219 6.13 -7.47 8.38
CA ALA A 219 6.44 -7.29 6.95
C ALA A 219 7.93 -7.42 6.66
N ALA A 220 8.79 -6.88 7.53
CA ALA A 220 10.23 -7.03 7.40
C ALA A 220 10.67 -8.51 7.52
N ALA A 221 10.14 -9.24 8.50
CA ALA A 221 10.39 -10.68 8.64
C ALA A 221 9.88 -11.45 7.40
N MET A 222 8.68 -11.15 6.91
CA MET A 222 8.12 -11.83 5.73
C MET A 222 8.95 -11.67 4.46
N GLN A 223 9.76 -10.61 4.34
CA GLN A 223 10.70 -10.47 3.22
C GLN A 223 11.81 -11.54 3.23
N ASN A 224 12.17 -12.05 4.41
CA ASN A 224 13.19 -13.09 4.62
C ASN A 224 12.62 -14.51 4.61
N LEU A 225 11.28 -14.65 4.67
CA LEU A 225 10.61 -15.95 4.64
C LEU A 225 11.02 -16.83 3.44
N PRO A 226 11.18 -16.30 2.20
CA PRO A 226 11.61 -17.12 1.08
C PRO A 226 12.95 -17.82 1.29
N ASP A 227 13.90 -17.20 1.99
CA ASP A 227 15.21 -17.78 2.25
C ASP A 227 15.14 -18.82 3.37
N TYR A 228 14.37 -18.56 4.44
CA TYR A 228 14.08 -19.56 5.47
C TYR A 228 13.46 -20.83 4.91
N VAL A 229 12.51 -20.69 3.97
CA VAL A 229 11.84 -21.82 3.32
C VAL A 229 12.79 -22.62 2.43
N LYS A 230 13.78 -21.99 1.78
CA LYS A 230 14.82 -22.69 1.01
C LYS A 230 15.80 -23.44 1.90
N ASP A 231 16.20 -22.83 3.01
CA ASP A 231 17.26 -23.36 3.88
C ASP A 231 16.76 -24.44 4.85
N THR A 232 15.44 -24.50 5.09
CA THR A 232 14.84 -25.47 6.01
C THR A 232 14.39 -26.74 5.28
N PRO A 233 15.02 -27.90 5.56
CA PRO A 233 14.64 -29.16 4.92
C PRO A 233 13.20 -29.56 5.24
N GLY A 234 12.48 -30.07 4.24
CA GLY A 234 11.14 -30.63 4.41
C GLY A 234 9.98 -29.63 4.24
N ILE A 235 10.24 -28.33 4.15
CA ILE A 235 9.19 -27.33 3.85
C ILE A 235 8.76 -27.40 2.38
N ILE A 236 9.73 -27.57 1.46
CA ILE A 236 9.45 -27.71 0.02
C ILE A 236 9.59 -29.18 -0.38
N SER A 237 8.55 -29.70 -1.02
CA SER A 237 8.59 -30.98 -1.73
C SER A 237 8.35 -30.77 -3.21
N THR A 238 9.11 -31.44 -4.06
CA THR A 238 9.00 -31.34 -5.52
C THR A 238 8.60 -32.68 -6.12
N SER A 239 7.67 -32.64 -7.07
CA SER A 239 7.21 -33.81 -7.83
C SER A 239 7.05 -33.42 -9.29
N GLY A 240 8.12 -33.58 -10.08
CA GLY A 240 8.15 -33.18 -11.48
C GLY A 240 8.10 -31.66 -11.66
N LEU A 241 7.10 -31.16 -12.40
CA LEU A 241 6.87 -29.73 -12.65
C LEU A 241 6.03 -29.04 -11.55
N LYS A 242 5.63 -29.78 -10.51
CA LYS A 242 4.87 -29.28 -9.37
C LYS A 242 5.76 -29.23 -8.13
N ALA A 243 5.56 -28.20 -7.33
CA ALA A 243 6.13 -28.10 -6.00
C ALA A 243 5.00 -27.89 -4.99
N LYS A 244 5.18 -28.41 -3.77
CA LYS A 244 4.27 -28.20 -2.65
C LYS A 244 5.09 -27.64 -1.49
N LEU A 245 4.70 -26.47 -1.02
CA LEU A 245 5.24 -25.84 0.17
C LEU A 245 4.29 -26.12 1.33
N THR A 246 4.84 -26.63 2.43
CA THR A 246 4.10 -26.87 3.67
C THR A 246 4.85 -26.24 4.84
N LEU A 247 4.25 -25.23 5.46
CA LEU A 247 4.79 -24.51 6.61
C LEU A 247 3.87 -24.73 7.81
N THR A 248 4.38 -25.29 8.90
CA THR A 248 3.60 -25.46 10.13
C THR A 248 3.57 -24.18 10.96
N ASP A 249 2.59 -24.08 11.85
CA ASP A 249 2.51 -23.06 12.88
C ASP A 249 3.82 -22.98 13.69
N ALA A 250 4.35 -24.11 14.17
CA ALA A 250 5.61 -24.17 14.92
C ALA A 250 6.77 -23.60 14.10
N GLN A 251 6.88 -23.96 12.82
CA GLN A 251 7.93 -23.44 11.95
C GLN A 251 7.80 -21.93 11.69
N LEU A 252 6.57 -21.42 11.55
CA LEU A 252 6.33 -19.99 11.38
C LEU A 252 6.68 -19.23 12.67
N ASN A 253 6.25 -19.71 13.83
CA ASN A 253 6.56 -19.08 15.11
C ASN A 253 8.08 -19.07 15.36
N ASP A 254 8.77 -20.19 15.12
CA ASP A 254 10.22 -20.28 15.28
C ASP A 254 10.97 -19.36 14.32
N PHE A 255 10.48 -19.20 13.10
CA PHE A 255 11.01 -18.25 12.13
C PHE A 255 10.86 -16.82 12.63
N LEU A 256 9.64 -16.41 12.96
CA LEU A 256 9.35 -15.03 13.36
C LEU A 256 10.13 -14.63 14.62
N ARG A 257 10.23 -15.51 15.62
CA ARG A 257 11.01 -15.27 16.84
C ARG A 257 12.51 -15.13 16.59
N LYS A 258 13.05 -15.78 15.55
CA LYS A 258 14.46 -15.60 15.14
C LYS A 258 14.68 -14.26 14.44
N GLU A 259 13.70 -13.79 13.68
CA GLU A 259 13.78 -12.51 12.96
C GLU A 259 13.66 -11.32 13.91
N ASP A 260 12.76 -11.37 14.89
CA ASP A 260 12.56 -10.29 15.86
C ASP A 260 12.02 -10.80 17.20
N SER A 261 12.69 -10.41 18.30
CA SER A 261 12.30 -10.83 19.66
C SER A 261 10.93 -10.31 20.10
N ARG A 262 10.35 -9.32 19.40
CA ARG A 262 8.97 -8.87 19.67
C ARG A 262 7.93 -9.98 19.46
N PHE A 263 8.28 -11.04 18.72
CA PHE A 263 7.39 -12.17 18.45
C PHE A 263 7.49 -13.30 19.49
N ASP A 264 8.32 -13.15 20.52
CA ASP A 264 8.41 -14.13 21.61
C ASP A 264 7.09 -14.26 22.38
N ASP A 265 6.40 -13.14 22.57
CA ASP A 265 5.08 -13.07 23.23
C ASP A 265 3.90 -13.26 22.27
N PHE A 266 4.17 -13.68 21.02
CA PHE A 266 3.15 -13.91 20.01
C PHE A 266 3.04 -15.40 19.65
N ALA A 267 1.82 -15.79 19.32
CA ALA A 267 1.46 -17.09 18.80
C ALA A 267 0.73 -16.93 17.46
N PHE A 268 1.25 -17.60 16.44
CA PHE A 268 0.68 -17.67 15.10
C PHE A 268 0.12 -19.07 14.86
N THR A 269 -1.15 -19.16 14.45
CA THR A 269 -1.84 -20.44 14.24
C THR A 269 -2.59 -20.43 12.92
N PHE A 270 -2.47 -21.53 12.17
CA PHE A 270 -3.24 -21.76 10.94
C PHE A 270 -4.43 -22.68 11.25
N ASP A 271 -5.65 -22.18 11.04
CA ASP A 271 -6.87 -22.98 11.29
C ASP A 271 -8.04 -22.46 10.45
N ASP A 272 -8.89 -23.38 9.97
CA ASP A 272 -10.12 -23.08 9.22
C ASP A 272 -9.96 -22.00 8.12
N GLY A 273 -8.88 -22.06 7.33
CA GLY A 273 -8.62 -21.10 6.26
C GLY A 273 -8.14 -19.72 6.74
N LEU A 274 -7.79 -19.59 8.02
CA LEU A 274 -7.36 -18.35 8.65
C LEU A 274 -5.97 -18.50 9.28
N LEU A 275 -5.16 -17.45 9.12
CA LEU A 275 -4.02 -17.20 9.98
C LEU A 275 -4.49 -16.32 11.15
N THR A 276 -4.38 -16.83 12.36
CA THR A 276 -4.64 -16.09 13.59
C THR A 276 -3.32 -15.79 14.28
N MET A 277 -3.05 -14.50 14.53
CA MET A 277 -1.96 -14.02 15.36
C MET A 277 -2.55 -13.48 16.67
N VAL A 278 -2.05 -13.97 17.80
CA VAL A 278 -2.40 -13.46 19.13
C VAL A 278 -1.12 -13.12 19.87
N GLY A 279 -1.04 -11.92 20.44
CA GLY A 279 0.06 -11.54 21.31
C GLY A 279 -0.39 -10.67 22.47
N ASP A 280 0.32 -10.82 23.58
CA ASP A 280 0.10 -10.06 24.81
C ASP A 280 1.46 -9.80 25.49
N ASN A 281 1.88 -8.54 25.52
CA ASN A 281 3.11 -8.12 26.19
C ASN A 281 2.85 -7.41 27.54
N GLY A 282 1.64 -7.56 28.09
CA GLY A 282 1.17 -6.94 29.33
C GLY A 282 0.65 -5.50 29.17
N HIS A 283 1.15 -4.74 28.19
CA HIS A 283 0.69 -3.38 27.89
C HIS A 283 -0.19 -3.30 26.65
N LEU A 284 -0.13 -4.34 25.82
CA LEU A 284 -0.77 -4.41 24.52
C LEU A 284 -1.26 -5.84 24.29
N GLN A 285 -2.56 -5.99 24.08
CA GLN A 285 -3.16 -7.22 23.60
C GLN A 285 -3.64 -7.03 22.16
N VAL A 286 -3.09 -7.80 21.23
CA VAL A 286 -3.49 -7.77 19.82
C VAL A 286 -3.91 -9.15 19.37
N LYS A 287 -5.04 -9.21 18.68
CA LYS A 287 -5.45 -10.38 17.91
C LYS A 287 -5.73 -9.96 16.47
N ILE A 288 -5.06 -10.63 15.54
CA ILE A 288 -5.24 -10.42 14.10
C ILE A 288 -5.69 -11.73 13.49
N GLN A 289 -6.71 -11.67 12.66
CA GLN A 289 -7.17 -12.79 11.86
C GLN A 289 -7.24 -12.34 10.41
N GLY A 290 -6.79 -13.21 9.52
CA GLY A 290 -6.80 -12.92 8.11
C GLY A 290 -6.58 -14.16 7.28
N ARG A 291 -6.64 -13.98 5.98
CA ARG A 291 -6.59 -15.06 5.00
C ARG A 291 -5.62 -14.76 3.89
N TYR A 292 -5.05 -15.81 3.33
CA TYR A 292 -4.24 -15.72 2.13
C TYR A 292 -5.09 -15.96 0.88
N THR A 293 -4.90 -15.13 -0.14
CA THR A 293 -5.53 -15.25 -1.46
C THR A 293 -4.45 -15.22 -2.53
N ILE A 294 -4.73 -15.79 -3.70
CA ILE A 294 -3.85 -15.71 -4.85
C ILE A 294 -4.32 -14.56 -5.74
N GLU A 295 -3.43 -13.63 -6.02
CA GLU A 295 -3.65 -12.53 -6.95
C GLU A 295 -2.66 -12.65 -8.11
N ASP A 296 -3.13 -12.58 -9.36
CA ASP A 296 -2.28 -12.73 -10.55
C ASP A 296 -1.73 -11.40 -11.09
N GLU A 297 -2.34 -10.26 -10.72
CA GLU A 297 -1.95 -8.93 -11.17
C GLU A 297 -1.52 -8.04 -10.00
N PRO A 298 -0.48 -7.19 -10.15
CA PRO A 298 0.41 -7.07 -11.31
C PRO A 298 1.39 -8.26 -11.48
N GLU A 299 1.54 -9.08 -10.44
CA GLU A 299 2.32 -10.31 -10.45
C GLU A 299 1.68 -11.37 -9.56
N ASN A 300 1.90 -12.65 -9.86
CA ASN A 300 1.32 -13.75 -9.10
C ASN A 300 1.87 -13.77 -7.66
N ALA A 301 1.04 -13.40 -6.70
CA ALA A 301 1.38 -13.28 -5.29
C ALA A 301 0.33 -13.97 -4.42
N ILE A 302 0.76 -14.47 -3.27
CA ILE A 302 -0.12 -14.96 -2.21
C ILE A 302 -0.27 -13.81 -1.22
N ARG A 303 -1.33 -13.01 -1.37
CA ARG A 303 -1.54 -11.81 -0.55
C ARG A 303 -2.28 -12.14 0.73
N PHE A 304 -1.91 -11.46 1.81
CA PHE A 304 -2.60 -11.55 3.09
C PHE A 304 -3.63 -10.44 3.21
N HIS A 305 -4.86 -10.78 3.56
CA HIS A 305 -5.92 -9.83 3.88
C HIS A 305 -6.32 -9.97 5.34
N VAL A 306 -6.50 -8.84 6.02
CA VAL A 306 -6.86 -8.74 7.43
C VAL A 306 -8.38 -8.73 7.55
N ASP A 307 -8.95 -9.86 7.98
CA ASP A 307 -10.39 -10.01 8.19
C ASP A 307 -10.84 -9.39 9.51
N THR A 308 -10.02 -9.48 10.56
CA THR A 308 -10.35 -8.95 11.88
C THR A 308 -9.10 -8.50 12.60
N LEU A 309 -9.20 -7.34 13.24
CA LEU A 309 -8.14 -6.78 14.08
C LEU A 309 -8.76 -6.33 15.39
N ILE A 310 -8.32 -6.94 16.49
CA ILE A 310 -8.77 -6.65 17.84
C ILE A 310 -7.59 -6.11 18.63
N PHE A 311 -7.79 -4.96 19.25
CA PHE A 311 -6.81 -4.25 20.06
C PHE A 311 -7.39 -4.02 21.46
N ASN A 312 -6.74 -4.55 22.49
CA ASN A 312 -7.18 -4.47 23.89
C ASN A 312 -8.67 -4.83 24.06
N GLY A 313 -9.12 -5.88 23.37
CA GLY A 313 -10.50 -6.35 23.39
C GLY A 313 -11.50 -5.57 22.54
N LEU A 314 -11.07 -4.55 21.79
CA LEU A 314 -11.90 -3.73 20.91
C LEU A 314 -11.62 -4.05 19.44
N ALA A 315 -12.67 -4.36 18.68
CA ALA A 315 -12.53 -4.52 17.23
C ALA A 315 -12.24 -3.17 16.55
N LEU A 316 -11.18 -3.15 15.74
CA LEU A 316 -10.79 -1.98 14.97
C LEU A 316 -11.57 -1.91 13.64
N PRO A 317 -11.80 -0.69 13.12
CA PRO A 317 -12.58 -0.49 11.91
C PRO A 317 -11.91 -1.05 10.66
N ASP A 318 -12.72 -1.24 9.63
CA ASP A 318 -12.30 -1.64 8.28
C ASP A 318 -11.24 -0.70 7.68
N THR A 319 -11.35 0.61 7.91
CA THR A 319 -10.37 1.59 7.41
C THR A 319 -8.98 1.37 7.98
N THR A 320 -8.86 1.08 9.28
CA THR A 320 -7.55 0.78 9.90
C THR A 320 -6.95 -0.50 9.32
N ARG A 321 -7.76 -1.53 9.09
CA ARG A 321 -7.31 -2.79 8.48
C ARG A 321 -6.79 -2.56 7.06
N ALA A 322 -7.56 -1.85 6.23
CA ALA A 322 -7.18 -1.51 4.87
C ALA A 322 -5.92 -0.62 4.82
N ASP A 323 -5.75 0.28 5.79
CA ASP A 323 -4.54 1.08 5.93
C ASP A 323 -3.30 0.24 6.21
N LEU A 324 -3.40 -0.73 7.13
CA LEU A 324 -2.31 -1.62 7.50
C LEU A 324 -1.93 -2.54 6.34
N GLU A 325 -2.91 -3.12 5.63
CA GLU A 325 -2.67 -3.92 4.42
C GLU A 325 -1.95 -3.14 3.33
N ARG A 326 -2.30 -1.86 3.15
CA ARG A 326 -1.69 -1.00 2.12
C ARG A 326 -0.26 -0.61 2.48
N GLU A 327 0.02 -0.41 3.77
CA GLU A 327 1.31 0.07 4.25
C GLU A 327 2.33 -1.07 4.41
N PHE A 328 1.86 -2.27 4.77
CA PHE A 328 2.71 -3.40 5.14
C PHE A 328 2.41 -4.62 4.28
N ASP A 329 3.37 -4.97 3.41
CA ASP A 329 3.28 -6.14 2.56
C ASP A 329 3.60 -7.41 3.36
N LEU A 330 2.54 -8.15 3.71
CA LEU A 330 2.59 -9.46 4.35
C LEU A 330 2.44 -10.60 3.33
N GLY A 331 2.51 -10.27 2.04
CA GLY A 331 2.37 -11.21 0.94
C GLY A 331 3.61 -12.08 0.74
N PHE A 332 3.38 -13.22 0.11
CA PHE A 332 4.40 -14.17 -0.29
C PHE A 332 4.49 -14.27 -1.82
N TYR A 333 5.70 -14.28 -2.35
CA TYR A 333 5.98 -14.20 -3.79
C TYR A 333 6.68 -15.48 -4.27
N PRO A 334 5.94 -16.44 -4.87
CA PRO A 334 6.50 -17.72 -5.32
C PRO A 334 7.73 -17.60 -6.22
N GLN A 335 7.82 -16.53 -7.02
CA GLN A 335 8.93 -16.30 -7.94
C GLN A 335 10.26 -16.02 -7.22
N LYS A 336 10.21 -15.58 -5.95
CA LYS A 336 11.40 -15.42 -5.09
C LYS A 336 11.96 -16.78 -4.63
N LEU A 337 11.13 -17.82 -4.59
CA LEU A 337 11.58 -19.19 -4.31
C LEU A 337 12.16 -19.84 -5.57
N ILE A 338 11.36 -19.91 -6.63
CA ILE A 338 11.71 -20.61 -7.87
C ILE A 338 11.26 -19.74 -9.04
N LYS A 339 12.20 -19.39 -9.93
CA LYS A 339 11.88 -18.61 -11.14
C LYS A 339 10.81 -19.33 -11.97
N TYR A 340 9.86 -18.56 -12.52
CA TYR A 340 8.78 -19.03 -13.41
C TYR A 340 7.71 -19.92 -12.75
N VAL A 341 7.68 -20.02 -11.42
CA VAL A 341 6.63 -20.70 -10.68
C VAL A 341 5.52 -19.73 -10.29
N LYS A 342 4.28 -20.19 -10.35
CA LYS A 342 3.08 -19.50 -9.87
C LYS A 342 2.38 -20.33 -8.79
N ALA A 343 1.77 -19.67 -7.81
CA ALA A 343 0.84 -20.27 -6.87
C ALA A 343 -0.46 -20.66 -7.59
N ARG A 344 -0.98 -21.85 -7.26
CA ARG A 344 -2.21 -22.42 -7.82
C ARG A 344 -3.31 -22.58 -6.76
N SER A 345 -2.92 -22.96 -5.56
CA SER A 345 -3.80 -22.97 -4.39
C SER A 345 -3.04 -22.56 -3.14
N VAL A 346 -3.79 -22.05 -2.17
CA VAL A 346 -3.32 -21.77 -0.82
C VAL A 346 -4.40 -22.25 0.13
N ASP A 347 -4.02 -23.10 1.06
CA ASP A 347 -4.91 -23.73 2.04
C ASP A 347 -4.26 -23.64 3.42
N MET A 348 -5.07 -23.36 4.44
CA MET A 348 -4.63 -23.27 5.84
C MET A 348 -5.53 -24.13 6.70
N GLU A 349 -5.04 -25.28 7.15
CA GLU A 349 -5.81 -26.21 7.96
C GLU A 349 -4.89 -26.98 8.90
N ASN A 350 -5.42 -27.40 10.06
CA ASN A 350 -4.74 -28.32 10.98
C ASN A 350 -3.32 -27.85 11.39
N GLY A 351 -3.13 -26.55 11.63
CA GLY A 351 -1.84 -25.97 12.01
C GLY A 351 -0.83 -25.85 10.87
N GLN A 352 -1.26 -25.95 9.60
CA GLN A 352 -0.37 -25.91 8.44
C GLN A 352 -0.87 -24.98 7.34
N LEU A 353 0.03 -24.19 6.79
CA LEU A 353 -0.12 -23.52 5.51
C LEU A 353 0.41 -24.42 4.40
N THR A 354 -0.43 -24.76 3.44
CA THR A 354 -0.08 -25.51 2.24
C THR A 354 -0.25 -24.64 1.01
N VAL A 355 0.79 -24.56 0.19
CA VAL A 355 0.77 -23.84 -1.09
C VAL A 355 1.15 -24.80 -2.21
N GLU A 356 0.28 -24.93 -3.20
CA GLU A 356 0.59 -25.64 -4.43
C GLU A 356 1.19 -24.70 -5.47
N LEU A 357 2.35 -25.09 -5.98
CA LEU A 357 3.16 -24.33 -6.90
C LEU A 357 3.31 -25.10 -8.21
N ALA A 358 3.19 -24.40 -9.34
CA ALA A 358 3.38 -24.99 -10.67
C ALA A 358 4.18 -24.06 -11.58
N ILE A 359 5.00 -24.65 -12.45
CA ILE A 359 5.69 -23.90 -13.51
C ILE A 359 4.64 -23.28 -14.44
N GLY A 360 4.87 -22.02 -14.82
CA GLY A 360 3.93 -21.13 -15.49
C GLY A 360 3.09 -21.77 -16.58
N GLY A 361 1.77 -21.59 -16.43
CA GLY A 361 0.81 -21.47 -17.53
C GLY A 361 0.41 -20.01 -17.67
#